data_AF-A0A3D2YKD8-F1
#
_entry.id   AF-A0A3D2YKD8-F1
#
_cell.length_a   1.000
_cell.length_b   1.000
_cell.length_c   1.000
_cell.angle_alpha   90.00
_cell.angle_beta   90.00
_cell.angle_gamma   90.00
#
_symmetry.space_group_name_H-M   'P 1'
#
loop_
_entity.id
_entity.type
_entity.pdbx_description
1 polymer ?
#
loop_
_entity_poly.entity_id
_entity_poly.type
_entity_poly.pdbx_seq_one_letter_code
_entity_poly.pdbx_strand_id
1 'polypeptide(L)'
;MELWKLLDIRPGLTAVIGSGGKTSLLRVLAQELSRRGSVLLATTTHIMRPDWCPFAETEAALRAAFARSPIACAGAFTPEGKLTAPDFPGWQTAADFVLVEAD
;
A
#
# COMPACT_ATOMS: atom_id res chain seq x y z
N MET A 1 -19.27 8.17 -6.22
CA MET A 1 -19.28 7.67 -4.83
C MET A 1 -17.84 7.38 -4.47
N GLU A 2 -17.32 7.92 -3.37
CA GLU A 2 -15.93 7.69 -2.96
C GLU A 2 -15.91 6.63 -1.86
N LEU A 3 -15.21 5.51 -2.09
CA LEU A 3 -15.16 4.38 -1.16
C LEU A 3 -14.52 4.77 0.17
N TRP A 4 -13.49 5.62 0.17
CA TRP A 4 -12.81 6.02 1.41
C TRP A 4 -13.76 6.75 2.39
N LYS A 5 -14.77 7.48 1.88
CA LYS A 5 -15.79 8.14 2.72
C LYS A 5 -16.74 7.12 3.34
N LEU A 6 -17.18 6.14 2.54
CA LEU A 6 -18.11 5.12 3.01
C LEU A 6 -17.48 4.23 4.08
N LEU A 7 -16.18 3.98 3.97
CA LEU A 7 -15.41 3.17 4.90
C LEU A 7 -14.80 3.99 6.06
N ASP A 8 -15.07 5.31 6.12
CA ASP A 8 -14.47 6.26 7.09
C ASP A 8 -12.95 6.10 7.25
N ILE A 9 -12.23 5.98 6.12
CA ILE A 9 -10.77 5.86 6.13
C ILE A 9 -10.15 7.21 6.51
N ARG A 10 -9.30 7.19 7.53
CA ARG A 10 -8.57 8.35 8.06
C ARG A 10 -7.07 8.18 7.87
N PRO A 11 -6.27 9.26 7.96
CA PRO A 11 -4.82 9.15 7.94
C PRO A 11 -4.31 8.16 9.00
N GLY A 12 -3.29 7.40 8.64
CA GLY A 12 -2.75 6.30 9.42
C GLY A 12 -2.82 4.95 8.69
N LEU A 13 -2.69 3.88 9.47
CA LEU A 13 -2.67 2.51 8.95
C LEU A 13 -4.08 1.91 8.95
N THR A 14 -4.49 1.38 7.80
CA THR A 14 -5.72 0.60 7.62
C THR A 14 -5.36 -0.78 7.11
N ALA A 15 -5.72 -1.82 7.87
CA ALA A 15 -5.65 -3.20 7.42
C ALA A 15 -6.94 -3.59 6.70
N VAL A 16 -6.81 -4.24 5.53
CA VAL A 16 -7.92 -4.74 4.72
C VAL A 16 -7.90 -6.26 4.77
N ILE A 17 -8.92 -6.85 5.41
CA ILE A 17 -9.06 -8.29 5.63
C ILE A 17 -10.33 -8.80 4.94
N GLY A 18 -10.28 -10.00 4.37
CA GLY A 18 -11.40 -10.61 3.67
C GLY A 18 -10.99 -11.66 2.64
N SER A 19 -11.95 -12.46 2.19
CA SER A 19 -11.72 -13.61 1.30
C SER A 19 -11.64 -13.24 -0.19
N GLY A 20 -12.03 -12.02 -0.59
CA GLY A 20 -12.03 -11.61 -1.98
C GLY A 20 -12.13 -10.09 -2.18
N GLY A 21 -11.58 -9.60 -3.29
CA GLY A 21 -11.69 -8.19 -3.69
C GLY A 21 -10.73 -7.22 -3.00
N LYS A 22 -9.87 -7.66 -2.07
CA LYS A 22 -8.92 -6.80 -1.33
C LYS A 22 -8.02 -5.99 -2.26
N THR A 23 -7.33 -6.65 -3.19
CA THR A 23 -6.43 -5.98 -4.14
C THR A 23 -7.15 -4.93 -5.00
N SER A 24 -8.38 -5.23 -5.43
CA SER A 24 -9.22 -4.28 -6.18
C SER A 24 -9.63 -3.09 -5.31
N LEU A 25 -10.02 -3.33 -4.07
CA LEU A 25 -10.37 -2.29 -3.09
C LEU A 25 -9.15 -1.38 -2.82
N LEU A 26 -7.97 -1.96 -2.56
CA LEU A 26 -6.74 -1.23 -2.32
C LEU A 26 -6.37 -0.30 -3.49
N ARG A 27 -6.54 -0.78 -4.73
CA ARG A 27 -6.32 0.05 -5.93
C ARG A 27 -7.25 1.27 -5.95
N VAL A 28 -8.55 1.07 -5.72
CA VAL A 28 -9.52 2.18 -5.74
C VAL A 28 -9.25 3.16 -4.59
N LEU A 29 -9.04 2.65 -3.37
CA LEU A 29 -8.72 3.49 -2.21
C LEU A 29 -7.43 4.30 -2.44
N ALA A 30 -6.38 3.69 -2.98
CA ALA A 30 -5.14 4.40 -3.25
C ALA A 30 -5.34 5.55 -4.24
N GLN A 31 -6.12 5.34 -5.30
CA GLN A 31 -6.43 6.40 -6.27
C GLN A 31 -7.24 7.54 -5.63
N GLU A 32 -8.26 7.23 -4.82
CA GLU A 32 -9.06 8.26 -4.17
C GLU A 32 -8.26 9.03 -3.11
N LEU A 33 -7.51 8.33 -2.26
CA LEU A 33 -6.74 8.91 -1.16
C LEU A 33 -5.50 9.66 -1.64
N SER A 34 -4.93 9.31 -2.79
CA SER A 34 -3.80 10.04 -3.38
C SER A 34 -4.08 11.51 -3.68
N ARG A 35 -5.37 11.89 -3.78
CA ARG A 35 -5.80 13.29 -3.94
C ARG A 35 -5.75 14.08 -2.63
N ARG A 36 -5.50 13.40 -1.50
CA ARG A 36 -5.55 13.93 -0.13
C ARG A 36 -4.20 13.86 0.58
N GLY A 37 -3.35 12.90 0.20
CA GLY A 37 -2.04 12.70 0.78
C GLY A 37 -1.30 11.55 0.11
N SER A 38 -0.12 11.27 0.63
CA SER A 38 0.69 10.12 0.24
C SER A 38 0.02 8.80 0.65
N VAL A 39 0.10 7.79 -0.23
CA VAL A 39 -0.49 6.46 0.02
C VAL A 39 0.58 5.39 -0.15
N LEU A 40 0.79 4.60 0.89
CA LEU A 40 1.60 3.40 0.84
C LEU A 40 0.72 2.15 0.78
N LEU A 41 0.93 1.32 -0.23
CA LEU A 41 0.43 -0.05 -0.23
C LEU A 41 1.48 -0.98 0.37
N ALA A 42 1.06 -1.86 1.27
CA ALA A 42 1.86 -2.97 1.76
C ALA A 42 0.98 -4.22 1.87
N THR A 43 1.62 -5.35 2.13
CA THR A 43 0.93 -6.63 2.38
C THR A 43 1.56 -7.32 3.56
N THR A 44 0.79 -8.11 4.30
CA THR A 44 1.30 -9.13 5.24
C THR A 44 1.15 -10.55 4.69
N THR A 45 0.54 -10.67 3.51
CA THR A 45 0.18 -11.91 2.83
C THR A 45 0.84 -11.98 1.46
N HIS A 46 0.84 -13.15 0.82
CA HIS A 46 1.52 -13.35 -0.46
C HIS A 46 0.71 -12.84 -1.66
N ILE A 47 0.89 -11.56 -2.03
CA ILE A 47 0.21 -10.93 -3.17
C ILE A 47 1.14 -10.71 -4.37
N MET A 48 0.57 -10.50 -5.56
CA MET A 48 1.35 -10.05 -6.71
C MET A 48 1.67 -8.56 -6.59
N ARG A 49 2.89 -8.19 -7.00
CA ARG A 49 3.29 -6.77 -7.06
C ARG A 49 2.36 -5.99 -8.00
N PRO A 50 1.78 -4.85 -7.54
CA PRO A 50 1.08 -3.93 -8.41
C PRO A 50 1.96 -3.44 -9.57
N ASP A 51 1.44 -3.43 -10.79
CA ASP A 51 2.13 -2.93 -12.00
C ASP A 51 1.87 -1.44 -12.26
N TRP A 52 1.00 -0.82 -11.47
CA TRP A 52 0.45 0.52 -11.71
C TRP A 52 1.00 1.60 -10.77
N CYS A 53 1.86 1.26 -9.80
CA CYS A 53 2.56 2.23 -8.94
C CYS A 53 4.03 1.85 -8.73
N PRO A 54 4.90 2.83 -8.41
CA PRO A 54 6.29 2.55 -8.07
C PRO A 54 6.41 1.58 -6.88
N PHE A 55 7.38 0.67 -6.96
CA PHE A 55 7.67 -0.31 -5.94
C PHE A 55 8.98 -0.01 -5.20
N ALA A 56 9.05 -0.34 -3.92
CA ALA A 56 10.19 -0.11 -3.05
C ALA A 56 10.45 -1.27 -2.08
N GLU A 57 11.66 -1.85 -2.14
CA GLU A 57 12.13 -2.87 -1.19
C GLU A 57 12.90 -2.28 0.00
N THR A 58 13.23 -0.99 -0.06
CA THR A 58 14.03 -0.30 0.96
C THR A 58 13.43 1.07 1.27
N GLU A 59 13.77 1.61 2.44
CA GLU A 59 13.38 2.95 2.86
C GLU A 59 13.85 4.04 1.87
N ALA A 60 15.07 3.90 1.34
CA ALA A 60 15.61 4.82 0.34
C ALA A 60 14.85 4.74 -0.98
N ALA A 61 14.52 3.53 -1.45
CA ALA A 61 13.69 3.34 -2.63
C ALA A 61 12.27 3.89 -2.42
N LEU A 62 11.73 3.79 -1.20
CA LEU A 62 10.41 4.31 -0.86
C LEU A 62 10.38 5.83 -0.91
N ARG A 63 11.39 6.50 -0.35
CA ARG A 63 11.56 7.95 -0.52
C ARG A 63 11.65 8.35 -2.00
N ALA A 64 12.43 7.63 -2.78
CA ALA A 64 12.56 7.89 -4.22
C ALA A 64 11.24 7.65 -4.98
N ALA A 65 10.43 6.67 -4.57
CA ALA A 65 9.12 6.40 -5.13
C ALA A 65 8.15 7.56 -4.85
N PHE A 66 8.07 8.04 -3.61
CA PHE A 66 7.21 9.16 -3.25
C PHE A 66 7.60 10.49 -3.91
N ALA A 67 8.87 10.67 -4.25
CA ALA A 67 9.31 11.82 -5.04
C ALA A 67 8.72 11.85 -6.48
N ARG A 68 8.23 10.71 -7.00
CA ARG A 68 7.71 10.58 -8.37
C ARG A 68 6.19 10.36 -8.43
N SER A 69 5.59 9.92 -7.34
CA SER A 69 4.18 9.52 -7.29
C SER A 69 3.65 9.67 -5.86
N PRO A 70 2.41 10.16 -5.67
CA PRO A 70 1.78 10.16 -4.35
C PRO A 70 1.44 8.75 -3.87
N ILE A 71 1.46 7.74 -4.75
CA ILE A 71 1.21 6.34 -4.41
C ILE A 71 2.49 5.54 -4.60
N ALA A 72 2.83 4.70 -3.62
CA ALA A 72 3.91 3.72 -3.71
C ALA A 72 3.47 2.38 -3.13
N CYS A 73 4.12 1.30 -3.53
CA CYS A 73 4.01 -0.01 -2.90
C CYS A 73 5.34 -0.39 -2.28
N ALA A 74 5.32 -0.88 -1.04
CA ALA A 74 6.48 -1.48 -0.40
C ALA A 74 6.22 -2.93 -0.03
N GLY A 75 7.27 -3.74 -0.09
CA GLY A 75 7.25 -5.14 0.30
C GLY A 75 8.61 -5.78 0.09
N ALA A 76 8.78 -6.99 0.59
CA ALA A 76 9.89 -7.86 0.24
C ALA A 76 9.40 -8.97 -0.69
N PHE A 77 10.26 -9.50 -1.55
CA PHE A 77 9.91 -10.67 -2.36
C PHE A 77 10.15 -11.97 -1.60
N THR A 78 9.20 -12.88 -1.66
CA THR A 78 9.41 -14.28 -1.30
C THR A 78 10.20 -15.01 -2.40
N PRO A 79 10.79 -16.18 -2.14
CA PRO A 79 11.45 -16.99 -3.17
C PRO A 79 10.56 -17.31 -4.37
N GLU A 80 9.23 -17.34 -4.18
CA GLU A 80 8.22 -17.59 -5.21
C GLU A 80 7.86 -16.33 -6.03
N GLY A 81 8.51 -15.19 -5.76
CA GLY A 81 8.29 -13.93 -6.47
C GLY A 81 7.02 -13.17 -6.07
N LYS A 82 6.40 -13.53 -4.93
CA LYS A 82 5.27 -12.81 -4.35
C LYS A 82 5.75 -11.77 -3.34
N LEU A 83 4.94 -10.76 -3.08
CA LEU A 83 5.23 -9.78 -2.03
C LEU A 83 4.86 -10.34 -0.66
N THR A 84 5.69 -10.01 0.33
CA THR A 84 5.41 -10.10 1.76
C THR A 84 5.66 -8.74 2.41
N ALA A 85 5.53 -8.65 3.74
CA ALA A 85 5.75 -7.42 4.48
C ALA A 85 7.11 -6.78 4.17
N PRO A 86 7.19 -5.43 4.11
CA PRO A 86 8.47 -4.75 3.96
C PRO A 86 9.40 -5.06 5.14
N ASP A 87 10.68 -5.31 4.85
CA ASP A 87 11.70 -5.72 5.83
C ASP A 87 12.57 -4.53 6.32
N PHE A 88 12.06 -3.30 6.20
CA PHE A 88 12.74 -2.09 6.69
C PHE A 88 11.89 -1.36 7.74
N PRO A 89 12.48 -0.74 8.77
CA PRO A 89 11.70 -0.14 9.85
C PRO A 89 10.91 1.10 9.39
N GLY A 90 9.82 1.42 10.09
CA GLY A 90 9.09 2.67 9.94
C GLY A 90 8.16 2.76 8.73
N TRP A 91 8.03 1.71 7.91
CA TRP A 91 7.14 1.70 6.76
C TRP A 91 5.67 1.92 7.14
N GLN A 92 5.25 1.48 8.32
CA GLN A 92 3.87 1.57 8.82
C GLN A 92 3.38 3.01 9.00
N THR A 93 4.29 3.97 9.05
CA THR A 93 4.02 5.40 9.22
C THR A 93 4.65 6.25 8.11
N ALA A 94 5.11 5.61 7.02
CA ALA A 94 5.87 6.29 5.96
C ALA A 94 5.02 7.08 4.97
N ALA A 95 3.69 7.09 5.13
CA ALA A 95 2.74 7.83 4.31
C ALA A 95 1.55 8.31 5.15
N ASP A 96 0.81 9.30 4.64
CA ASP A 96 -0.41 9.81 5.26
C ASP A 96 -1.46 8.69 5.39
N PHE A 97 -1.52 7.79 4.39
CA PHE A 97 -2.37 6.61 4.40
C PHE A 97 -1.53 5.37 4.11
N VAL A 98 -1.53 4.39 5.03
CA VAL A 98 -0.89 3.10 4.83
C VAL A 98 -1.97 2.03 4.73
N LEU A 99 -2.14 1.44 3.55
CA LEU A 99 -3.13 0.40 3.30
C LEU A 99 -2.44 -0.95 3.24
N VAL A 100 -2.81 -1.86 4.13
CA VAL A 100 -2.19 -3.17 4.28
C VAL A 100 -3.17 -4.26 3.88
N GLU A 101 -2.82 -5.07 2.88
CA GLU A 101 -3.53 -6.33 2.65
C GLU A 101 -3.18 -7.33 3.76
N ALA A 102 -4.21 -7.92 4.37
CA ALA A 102 -4.08 -8.90 5.46
C ALA A 102 -5.11 -10.04 5.32
N ASP A 103 -4.92 -11.09 6.12
CA ASP A 103 -5.78 -12.29 6.24
C ASP A 103 -6.35 -12.42 7.66
#